data_AF-A0A7C8HVK1-F1
#
_entry.id   AF-A0A7C8HVK1-F1
#
_cell.length_a   1.000
_cell.length_b   1.000
_cell.length_c   1.000
_cell.angle_alpha   90.00
_cell.angle_beta   90.00
_cell.angle_gamma   90.00
#
_symmetry.space_group_name_H-M   'P 1'
#
loop_
_entity.id
_entity.type
_entity.pdbx_description
1 polymer ?
#
loop_
_entity_poly.entity_id
_entity_poly.type
_entity_poly.pdbx_seq_one_letter_code
_entity_poly.pdbx_strand_id
1 'polypeptide(L)' 'MATIAGRNRKPWAIREYLHGQGHTMASVAKEIGVSAVQVRKTIVGDDDSQRVLAALIELGCPRKVLSLPDSMKMKQAV' A
#
# COMPACT_ATOMS: atom_id res chain seq x y z
N MET A 1 -1.43 5.83 15.41
CA MET A 1 -2.55 4.92 15.74
C MET A 1 -2.84 4.12 14.48
N ALA A 2 -2.60 2.81 14.49
CA ALA A 2 -2.91 1.95 13.36
C ALA A 2 -4.43 1.98 13.08
N THR A 3 -4.83 2.36 11.88
CA THR A 3 -6.24 2.37 11.48
C THR A 3 -6.77 0.94 11.40
N ILE A 4 -8.08 0.76 11.60
CA ILE A 4 -8.75 -0.56 11.53
C ILE A 4 -8.45 -1.25 10.18
N ALA A 5 -8.34 -0.47 9.10
CA ALA A 5 -7.96 -0.93 7.77
C ALA A 5 -6.52 -1.48 7.68
N GLY A 6 -5.59 -0.87 8.42
CA GLY A 6 -4.21 -1.31 8.52
C GLY A 6 -4.05 -2.64 9.27
N ARG A 7 -4.92 -2.91 10.24
CA ARG A 7 -4.87 -4.11 11.10
C ARG A 7 -5.09 -5.43 10.35
N ASN A 8 -5.77 -5.41 9.21
CA ASN A 8 -6.08 -6.59 8.40
C ASN A 8 -5.23 -6.69 7.11
N ARG A 9 -4.27 -5.76 6.95
CA ARG A 9 -3.36 -5.71 5.80
C ARG A 9 -2.38 -6.89 5.90
N LYS A 10 -2.02 -7.50 4.76
CA LYS A 10 -1.07 -8.61 4.69
C LYS A 10 0.30 -8.09 4.24
N PRO A 11 1.12 -7.48 5.13
CA PRO A 11 2.37 -6.84 4.75
C PRO A 11 3.35 -7.79 4.06
N TRP A 12 3.35 -9.06 4.44
CA TRP A 12 4.23 -10.07 3.84
C TRP A 12 3.86 -10.36 2.38
N ALA A 13 2.57 -10.53 2.08
CA ALA A 13 2.09 -10.74 0.70
C ALA A 13 2.34 -9.51 -0.20
N ILE A 14 2.22 -8.29 0.35
CA ILE A 14 2.55 -7.06 -0.40
C ILE A 14 4.04 -7.03 -0.74
N ARG A 15 4.91 -7.38 0.21
CA ARG A 15 6.36 -7.41 -0.02
C ARG A 15 6.76 -8.47 -1.03
N GLU A 16 6.17 -9.65 -0.95
CA GLU A 16 6.41 -10.74 -1.90
C GLU A 16 5.98 -10.34 -3.32
N TYR A 17 4.80 -9.74 -3.46
CA TYR A 17 4.32 -9.23 -4.75
C TYR A 17 5.27 -8.19 -5.35
N LEU A 18 5.66 -7.18 -4.55
CA LEU A 18 6.60 -6.14 -4.99
C LEU A 18 7.95 -6.76 -5.42
N HIS A 19 8.47 -7.69 -4.63
CA HIS A 19 9.71 -8.39 -4.95
C HIS A 19 9.59 -9.21 -6.24
N GLY A 20 8.45 -9.89 -6.45
CA GLY A 20 8.16 -10.62 -7.69
C GLY A 20 8.05 -9.72 -8.92
N GLN A 21 7.80 -8.42 -8.75
CA GLN A 21 7.81 -7.41 -9.80
C GLN A 21 9.16 -6.67 -9.91
N GLY A 22 10.17 -7.03 -9.11
CA GLY A 22 11.46 -6.34 -9.08
C GLY A 22 11.44 -4.98 -8.38
N HIS A 23 10.33 -4.61 -7.73
CA HIS A 23 10.21 -3.36 -6.99
C HIS A 23 10.54 -3.56 -5.51
N THR A 24 11.33 -2.64 -4.96
CA THR A 24 11.55 -2.54 -3.52
C THR A 24 10.72 -1.40 -2.94
N MET A 25 10.42 -1.46 -1.64
CA MET A 25 9.74 -0.35 -0.95
C MET A 25 10.47 0.99 -1.12
N ALA A 26 11.79 0.97 -1.18
CA ALA A 26 12.60 2.17 -1.44
C ALA A 26 12.45 2.67 -2.88
N SER A 27 12.39 1.76 -3.86
CA SER A 27 12.13 2.12 -5.26
C SER A 27 10.74 2.73 -5.42
N VAL A 28 9.71 2.10 -4.85
CA VAL A 28 8.33 2.62 -4.87
C VAL A 28 8.28 3.99 -4.20
N ALA A 29 8.95 4.16 -3.06
CA ALA A 29 9.01 5.44 -2.36
C ALA A 29 9.65 6.54 -3.22
N LYS A 30 10.74 6.22 -3.94
CA LYS A 30 11.43 7.13 -4.84
C LYS A 30 10.57 7.51 -6.05
N GLU A 31 9.84 6.55 -6.61
CA GLU A 31 8.97 6.75 -7.77
C GLU A 31 7.82 7.72 -7.49
N ILE A 32 7.23 7.63 -6.30
CA ILE A 32 6.10 8.48 -5.90
C ILE A 32 6.48 9.68 -5.03
N GLY A 33 7.77 9.87 -4.78
CA GLY A 33 8.30 11.02 -4.02
C GLY A 33 7.92 11.03 -2.54
N VAL A 34 7.82 9.87 -1.89
CA VAL A 34 7.57 9.75 -0.44
C VAL A 34 8.74 9.11 0.29
N SER A 35 8.74 9.19 1.62
CA SER A 35 9.74 8.48 2.42
C SER A 35 9.49 6.98 2.44
N ALA A 36 10.56 6.17 2.35
CA ALA A 36 10.48 4.72 2.52
C ALA A 36 9.90 4.32 3.89
N VAL A 37 10.06 5.16 4.92
CA VAL A 37 9.43 4.97 6.24
C VAL A 37 7.92 5.09 6.13
N GLN A 38 7.41 6.05 5.36
CA GLN A 38 5.98 6.22 5.12
C GLN A 38 5.42 4.99 4.40
N VAL A 39 6.08 4.52 3.34
CA VAL A 39 5.69 3.28 2.64
C VAL A 39 5.63 2.10 3.60
N ARG A 40 6.63 1.95 4.47
CA ARG A 40 6.64 0.90 5.51
C ARG A 40 5.44 1.02 6.43
N LYS A 41 5.18 2.21 6.98
CA LYS A 41 4.05 2.46 7.88
C LYS A 41 2.73 2.14 7.18
N THR A 42 2.57 2.50 5.92
CA THR A 42 1.39 2.13 5.14
C THR A 42 1.27 0.61 4.97
N ILE A 43 2.34 -0.08 4.57
CA ILE A 43 2.30 -1.54 4.35
C ILE A 43 1.97 -2.31 5.64
N VAL A 44 2.54 -1.92 6.78
CA VAL A 44 2.24 -2.56 8.07
C VAL A 44 0.93 -2.09 8.71
N GLY A 45 0.24 -1.12 8.10
CA GLY A 45 -1.04 -0.63 8.60
C GLY A 45 -0.96 0.40 9.73
N ASP A 46 0.24 0.93 10.01
CA ASP A 46 0.44 2.02 10.96
C ASP A 46 0.05 3.39 10.38
N ASP A 47 -0.01 3.49 9.04
CA ASP A 47 -0.41 4.68 8.31
C ASP A 47 -1.38 4.35 7.14
N ASP A 48 -2.16 5.34 6.73
CA ASP A 48 -3.21 5.26 5.71
C ASP A 48 -2.79 5.82 4.35
N SER A 49 -1.59 6.41 4.22
CA SER A 49 -1.18 7.20 3.05
C SER A 49 -1.81 6.80 1.71
N GLN A 50 -2.82 7.58 1.29
CA GLN A 50 -3.58 7.36 0.05
C GLN A 50 -2.67 7.31 -1.17
N ARG A 51 -1.59 8.11 -1.18
CA ARG A 51 -0.57 8.10 -2.25
C ARG A 51 0.13 6.75 -2.36
N VAL A 52 0.54 6.17 -1.23
CA VAL A 52 1.22 4.86 -1.22
C VAL A 52 0.24 3.78 -1.65
N LEU A 53 -1.00 3.80 -1.15
CA LEU A 53 -2.02 2.83 -1.55
C LEU A 53 -2.35 2.93 -3.04
N ALA A 54 -2.49 4.15 -3.58
CA ALA A 54 -2.74 4.38 -5.00
C ALA A 54 -1.59 3.84 -5.85
N ALA A 55 -0.35 4.16 -5.49
CA ALA A 55 0.84 3.65 -6.16
C ALA A 55 0.90 2.12 -6.17
N LEU A 56 0.60 1.48 -5.04
CA LEU A 56 0.58 0.03 -4.96
C LEU A 56 -0.52 -0.57 -5.86
N ILE A 57 -1.66 0.10 -6.02
CA ILE A 57 -2.71 -0.31 -6.97
C ILE A 57 -2.23 -0.15 -8.41
N GLU A 58 -1.58 0.98 -8.74
CA GLU A 58 -1.04 1.25 -10.09
C GLU A 58 0.06 0.24 -10.48
N LEU A 59 0.85 -0.21 -9.51
CA LEU A 59 1.82 -1.31 -9.67
C LEU A 59 1.17 -2.71 -9.77
N GLY A 60 -0.17 -2.79 -9.74
CA GLY A 60 -0.93 -4.03 -9.87
C GLY A 60 -1.10 -4.83 -8.58
N CYS A 61 -0.72 -4.29 -7.42
CA CYS A 61 -0.80 -5.03 -6.16
C CYS A 61 -2.27 -5.36 -5.82
N PRO A 62 -2.59 -6.62 -5.44
CA PRO A 62 -3.97 -7.03 -5.24
C PRO A 62 -4.66 -6.25 -4.13
N ARG A 63 -5.82 -5.65 -4.42
CA ARG A 63 -6.62 -4.88 -3.44
C ARG A 63 -6.97 -5.70 -2.19
N LYS A 64 -7.12 -7.02 -2.35
CA LYS A 64 -7.37 -7.99 -1.26
C LYS A 64 -6.22 -8.07 -0.26
N VAL A 65 -4.96 -7.90 -0.69
CA VAL A 65 -3.79 -7.91 0.21
C VAL A 65 -3.55 -6.53 0.83
N LEU A 66 -3.88 -5.47 0.08
CA LEU A 66 -3.79 -4.08 0.52
C LEU A 66 -4.79 -3.72 1.61
N SER A 67 -5.83 -4.55 1.84
CA SER A 67 -6.90 -4.28 2.82
C SER A 67 -7.28 -2.81 2.81
N LEU A 68 -7.72 -2.35 1.63
CA LEU A 68 -8.00 -0.94 1.40
C LEU A 68 -9.01 -0.45 2.45
N PRO A 69 -8.77 0.72 3.05
CA PRO A 69 -9.79 1.36 3.88
C PRO A 69 -11.06 1.51 3.06
N ASP A 70 -12.24 1.35 3.66
CA ASP A 70 -13.52 1.54 2.98
C ASP A 70 -13.61 2.94 2.31
N SER A 71 -12.88 3.95 2.81
CA SER A 71 -12.71 5.26 2.14
C SER A 71 -12.17 5.19 0.71
N MET A 72 -11.39 4.16 0.36
CA MET A 72 -10.87 3.97 -1.02
C MET A 72 -11.78 3.07 -1.87
N LYS A 73 -12.81 2.45 -1.29
CA LYS A 73 -13.84 1.72 -2.05
C LYS A 73 -14.80 2.67 -2.76
N MET A 74 -14.89 3.94 -2.35
CA MET A 74 -15.85 4.91 -2.90
C MET A 74 -15.37 5.70 -4.13
N LYS A 75 -14.26 5.30 -4.78
CA LYS A 75 -13.74 5.98 -5.99
C LYS A 75 -13.81 5.17 -7.29
N GLN A 76 -14.53 4.06 -7.30
CA GLN A 76 -15.00 3.41 -8.53
C GLN A 76 -16.52 3.27 -8.48
N ALA A 77 -17.18 4.42 -8.64
CA ALA A 77 -18.55 4.50 -9.13
C ALA A 77 -18.52 5.45 -10.32
N VAL A 78 -18.03 4.97 -11.46
CA VAL A 78 -18.34 5.49 -12.80
C VAL A 78 -18.32 4.30 -13.74
#